data_AF-A0A921EPL5-F1
#
_entry.id   AF-A0A921EPL5-F1
#
_cell.length_a   1.000
_cell.length_b   1.000
_cell.length_c   1.000
_cell.angle_alpha   90.00
_cell.angle_beta   90.00
_cell.angle_gamma   90.00
#
_symmetry.space_group_name_H-M   'P 1'
#
loop_
_entity.id
_entity.type
_entity.pdbx_description
1 polymer ?
#
loop_
_entity_poly.entity_id
_entity_poly.type
_entity_poly.pdbx_seq_one_letter_code
_entity_poly.pdbx_strand_id
1 'polypeptide(L)'
;MNSIPEWADTIVSPLDEKLGLTITELTAERVVGSIPVDGNQQPFGLLHGGASGVVVETLASMGALAHGYPDRVGVGVDLNVTHVRAVRAGRVTGTA
;
A
#
# COMPACT_ATOMS: atom_id res chain seq x y z
N MET A 1 20.32 3.80 -5.41
CA MET A 1 19.63 3.54 -6.68
C MET A 1 18.15 3.65 -6.39
N ASN A 2 17.45 4.61 -6.99
CA ASN A 2 16.02 4.79 -6.74
C ASN A 2 15.26 3.62 -7.37
N SER A 3 14.71 2.75 -6.52
CA SER A 3 13.88 1.61 -6.93
C SER A 3 12.45 2.02 -7.29
N ILE A 4 12.20 3.29 -7.60
CA ILE A 4 10.88 3.84 -7.92
C ILE A 4 10.97 4.48 -9.32
N PRO A 5 10.18 3.99 -10.30
CA PRO A 5 10.13 4.57 -11.63
C PRO A 5 9.54 5.98 -11.61
N GLU A 6 10.03 6.88 -12.49
CA GLU A 6 9.59 8.27 -12.59
C GLU A 6 8.08 8.41 -12.91
N TRP A 7 7.52 7.45 -13.66
CA TRP A 7 6.09 7.46 -13.97
C TRP A 7 5.21 7.26 -12.73
N ALA A 8 5.73 6.66 -11.65
CA ALA A 8 4.94 6.37 -10.46
C ALA A 8 4.44 7.65 -9.77
N ASP A 9 5.20 8.73 -9.84
CA ASP A 9 4.83 10.04 -9.28
C ASP A 9 3.61 10.65 -9.98
N THR A 10 3.25 10.16 -11.18
CA THR A 10 2.06 10.61 -11.91
C THR A 10 0.78 9.86 -11.52
N ILE A 11 0.91 8.76 -10.78
CA ILE A 11 -0.21 7.92 -10.37
C ILE A 11 -0.54 8.25 -8.90
N VAL A 12 -1.62 9.01 -8.71
CA VAL A 12 -2.03 9.50 -7.40
C VAL A 12 -3.33 8.83 -6.95
N SER A 13 -3.33 8.34 -5.72
CA SER A 13 -4.49 7.72 -5.06
C SER A 13 -4.93 8.58 -3.87
N PRO A 14 -6.13 9.19 -3.93
CA PRO A 14 -6.62 10.02 -2.84
C PRO A 14 -6.77 9.29 -1.50
N LEU A 15 -7.01 7.97 -1.53
CA LEU A 15 -7.10 7.16 -0.32
C LEU A 15 -5.72 6.92 0.28
N ASP A 16 -4.71 6.63 -0.56
CA ASP A 16 -3.33 6.43 -0.11
C ASP A 16 -2.79 7.70 0.57
N GLU A 17 -3.04 8.86 -0.03
CA GLU A 17 -2.70 10.17 0.55
C GLU A 17 -3.38 10.37 1.91
N LYS A 18 -4.69 10.09 1.99
CA LYS A 18 -5.46 10.24 3.24
C LYS A 18 -4.92 9.35 4.36
N LEU A 19 -4.44 8.16 4.02
CA LEU A 19 -3.86 7.20 4.97
C LEU A 19 -2.37 7.45 5.23
N GLY A 20 -1.73 8.38 4.51
CA GLY A 20 -0.30 8.66 4.62
C GLY A 20 0.57 7.49 4.15
N LEU A 21 0.10 6.75 3.14
CA LEU A 21 0.84 5.65 2.54
C LEU A 21 2.02 6.19 1.72
N THR A 22 3.19 5.60 1.92
CA THR A 22 4.41 5.93 1.17
C THR A 22 5.03 4.66 0.62
N ILE A 23 5.30 4.62 -0.68
CA ILE A 23 6.04 3.54 -1.35
C ILE A 23 7.54 3.86 -1.29
N THR A 24 8.35 2.89 -0.91
CA THR A 24 9.81 3.00 -0.81
C THR A 24 10.54 2.13 -1.85
N GLU A 25 9.87 1.12 -2.40
CA GLU A 25 10.36 0.27 -3.49
C GLU A 25 9.19 -0.05 -4.43
N LEU A 26 9.40 0.04 -5.75
CA LEU A 26 8.41 -0.28 -6.77
C LEU A 26 9.08 -0.94 -7.97
N THR A 27 8.99 -2.24 -8.04
CA THR A 27 9.41 -3.05 -9.19
C THR A 27 8.28 -4.00 -9.57
N ALA A 28 8.42 -4.67 -10.72
CA ALA A 28 7.50 -5.73 -11.11
C ALA A 28 7.50 -6.86 -10.07
N GLU A 29 8.66 -7.20 -9.51
CA GLU A 29 8.86 -8.36 -8.62
C GLU A 29 8.67 -8.06 -7.13
N ARG A 30 8.68 -6.78 -6.75
CA ARG A 30 8.65 -6.36 -5.34
C ARG A 30 8.15 -4.93 -5.19
N VAL A 31 7.21 -4.74 -4.26
CA VAL A 31 6.74 -3.43 -3.83
C VAL A 31 6.77 -3.33 -2.32
N VAL A 32 7.35 -2.25 -1.79
CA VAL A 32 7.41 -2.00 -0.34
C VAL A 32 6.80 -0.64 -0.07
N GLY A 33 5.92 -0.57 0.93
CA GLY A 33 5.37 0.69 1.39
C GLY A 33 4.86 0.61 2.81
N SER A 34 4.53 1.76 3.39
CA SER A 34 4.10 1.83 4.78
C SER A 34 3.09 2.94 5.03
N ILE A 35 2.28 2.76 6.08
CA ILE A 35 1.39 3.78 6.64
C ILE A 35 1.77 4.07 8.10
N PRO A 36 1.55 5.29 8.61
CA PRO A 36 1.53 5.53 10.04
C PRO A 36 0.33 4.81 10.68
N VAL A 37 0.48 4.39 11.93
CA VAL A 37 -0.67 3.91 12.73
C VAL A 37 -1.50 5.09 13.22
N ASP A 38 -0.85 6.23 13.47
CA ASP A 38 -1.52 7.46 13.86
C ASP A 38 -2.40 8.01 12.72
N GLY A 39 -3.63 8.39 13.06
CA GLY A 39 -4.67 8.77 12.09
C GLY A 39 -5.39 7.59 11.42
N ASN A 40 -4.86 6.37 11.55
CA ASN A 40 -5.39 5.16 10.91
C ASN A 40 -5.95 4.15 11.93
N GLN A 41 -6.19 4.58 13.17
CA GLN A 41 -6.75 3.73 14.22
C GLN A 41 -8.27 3.53 14.05
N GLN A 42 -8.75 2.35 14.47
CA GLN A 42 -10.17 2.13 14.76
C GLN A 42 -10.55 2.75 16.13
N PRO A 43 -11.85 2.81 16.50
CA PRO A 43 -12.33 3.53 17.69
C PRO A 43 -11.74 3.09 19.05
N PHE A 44 -11.06 1.95 19.11
CA PHE A 44 -10.40 1.40 20.30
C PHE A 44 -8.88 1.65 20.30
N GLY A 45 -8.36 2.49 19.40
CA GLY A 45 -6.95 2.90 19.37
C GLY A 45 -5.99 1.85 18.80
N LEU A 46 -6.49 0.80 18.13
CA LEU A 46 -5.67 -0.14 17.36
C LEU A 46 -5.65 0.29 15.89
N LEU A 47 -4.64 -0.10 15.11
CA LEU A 47 -4.70 0.05 13.65
C LEU A 47 -6.00 -0.54 13.10
N HIS A 48 -6.72 0.21 12.28
CA HIS A 48 -7.95 -0.26 11.65
C HIS A 48 -7.62 -1.39 10.67
N GLY A 49 -8.34 -2.51 10.75
CA GLY A 49 -8.06 -3.68 9.90
C GLY A 49 -8.18 -3.37 8.40
N GLY A 50 -9.12 -2.49 8.03
CA GLY A 50 -9.25 -1.94 6.68
C GLY A 50 -8.06 -1.09 6.23
N ALA A 51 -7.31 -0.43 7.13
CA ALA A 51 -6.10 0.30 6.76
C ALA A 51 -4.98 -0.66 6.33
N SER A 52 -4.86 -1.82 6.99
CA SER A 52 -4.02 -2.92 6.49
C SER A 52 -4.48 -3.40 5.11
N GLY A 53 -5.79 -3.49 4.88
CA GLY A 53 -6.36 -3.85 3.57
C GLY A 53 -5.95 -2.88 2.47
N VAL A 54 -6.01 -1.57 2.73
CA VAL A 54 -5.54 -0.56 1.76
C VAL A 54 -4.05 -0.75 1.45
N VAL A 55 -3.20 -0.96 2.45
CA VAL A 55 -1.77 -1.24 2.20
C VAL A 55 -1.59 -2.46 1.29
N VAL A 56 -2.31 -3.55 1.54
CA VAL A 56 -2.20 -4.76 0.70
C VAL A 56 -2.66 -4.48 -0.73
N GLU A 57 -3.85 -3.88 -0.89
CA GLU A 57 -4.43 -3.59 -2.21
C GLU A 57 -3.54 -2.66 -3.04
N THR A 58 -3.05 -1.58 -2.43
CA THR A 58 -2.20 -0.59 -3.10
C THR A 58 -0.88 -1.20 -3.54
N LEU A 59 -0.18 -1.94 -2.67
CA LEU A 59 1.13 -2.52 -3.03
C LEU A 59 0.99 -3.58 -4.13
N ALA A 60 -0.02 -4.46 -4.04
CA ALA A 60 -0.27 -5.46 -5.06
C ALA A 60 -0.66 -4.83 -6.41
N SER A 61 -1.53 -3.81 -6.40
CA SER A 61 -1.97 -3.11 -7.61
C SER A 61 -0.83 -2.36 -8.28
N MET A 62 0.05 -1.71 -7.51
CA MET A 62 1.22 -1.01 -8.05
C MET A 62 2.24 -2.00 -8.65
N GLY A 63 2.40 -3.19 -8.06
CA GLY A 63 3.24 -4.25 -8.63
C GLY A 63 2.69 -4.79 -9.94
N ALA A 64 1.37 -4.98 -10.02
CA ALA A 64 0.68 -5.35 -11.26
C ALA A 64 0.78 -4.25 -12.33
N LEU A 65 0.68 -2.98 -11.94
CA LEU A 65 0.89 -1.84 -12.84
C LEU A 65 2.33 -1.82 -13.35
N ALA A 66 3.33 -2.00 -12.49
CA ALA A 66 4.74 -2.04 -12.89
C ALA A 66 5.05 -3.16 -13.91
N HIS A 67 4.33 -4.28 -13.83
CA HIS A 67 4.40 -5.37 -14.82
C HIS A 67 3.79 -5.02 -16.20
N GLY A 68 2.75 -4.19 -16.22
CA GLY A 68 1.96 -3.90 -17.42
C GLY A 68 2.25 -2.54 -18.06
N TYR A 69 2.87 -1.61 -17.33
CA TYR A 69 3.07 -0.24 -17.77
C TYR A 69 4.01 -0.14 -18.99
N PRO A 70 3.74 0.74 -19.97
CA PRO A 70 2.60 1.67 -20.06
C PRO A 70 1.35 1.09 -20.74
N ASP A 71 1.44 -0.14 -21.27
CA ASP A 71 0.46 -0.66 -22.22
C ASP A 71 -0.78 -1.28 -21.55
N ARG A 72 -0.64 -1.71 -20.29
CA ARG A 72 -1.67 -2.47 -19.56
C ARG A 72 -1.79 -1.98 -18.12
N VAL A 73 -3.02 -2.05 -17.61
CA VAL A 73 -3.35 -1.73 -16.22
C VAL A 73 -4.04 -2.95 -15.60
N GLY A 74 -3.53 -3.40 -14.46
CA GLY A 74 -4.18 -4.41 -13.62
C GLY A 74 -5.23 -3.76 -12.71
N VAL A 75 -6.34 -4.47 -12.48
CA VAL A 75 -7.36 -4.07 -11.51
C VAL A 75 -7.54 -5.16 -10.47
N GLY A 76 -7.68 -4.77 -9.21
CA GLY A 76 -8.00 -5.69 -8.12
C GLY A 76 -9.32 -6.41 -8.39
N VAL A 77 -9.31 -7.72 -8.18
CA VAL A 77 -10.50 -8.58 -8.38
C VAL A 77 -11.03 -9.09 -7.05
N ASP A 78 -10.13 -9.51 -6.16
CA ASP A 78 -10.43 -10.02 -4.82
C ASP A 78 -9.29 -9.68 -3.87
N LEU A 79 -9.63 -9.44 -2.60
CA LEU A 79 -8.69 -9.16 -1.53
C LEU A 79 -9.12 -9.90 -0.26
N ASN A 80 -8.22 -10.72 0.27
CA ASN A 80 -8.40 -11.36 1.57
C ASN A 80 -7.31 -10.90 2.56
N VAL A 81 -7.72 -10.55 3.79
CA VAL A 81 -6.79 -10.13 4.85
C VAL A 81 -7.10 -10.89 6.13
N THR A 82 -6.07 -11.43 6.77
CA THR A 82 -6.16 -12.05 8.11
C THR A 82 -5.34 -11.23 9.11
N HIS A 83 -6.00 -10.68 10.13
CA HIS A 83 -5.35 -9.88 11.16
C HIS A 83 -4.80 -10.78 12.27
N VAL A 84 -3.47 -10.91 12.34
CA VAL A 84 -2.80 -11.82 13.30
C VAL A 84 -2.34 -11.14 14.59
N ARG A 85 -2.14 -9.82 14.58
CA ARG A 85 -1.63 -9.06 15.72
C ARG A 85 -2.12 -7.62 15.72
N ALA A 86 -2.51 -7.12 16.89
CA ALA A 86 -2.88 -5.72 17.09
C ALA A 86 -1.66 -4.79 17.15
N VAL A 87 -1.78 -3.61 16.54
CA VAL A 87 -0.76 -2.55 16.54
C VAL A 87 -1.37 -1.25 17.09
N ARG A 88 -0.63 -0.51 17.93
CA ARG A 88 -1.13 0.70 18.63
C ARG A 88 -0.43 2.00 18.24
N ALA A 89 0.80 1.91 17.72
CA ALA A 89 1.61 3.07 17.38
C ALA A 89 2.70 2.68 16.38
N GLY A 90 3.39 3.68 15.84
CA GLY A 90 4.49 3.50 14.89
C GLY A 90 4.02 3.46 13.44
N ARG A 91 4.71 2.68 12.61
CA ARG A 91 4.36 2.46 11.20
C ARG A 91 4.13 0.98 10.94
N VAL A 92 3.21 0.68 10.04
CA VAL A 92 3.05 -0.66 9.49
C VAL A 92 3.57 -0.66 8.07
N THR A 93 4.48 -1.60 7.79
CA THR A 93 5.11 -1.79 6.49
C THR A 93 4.55 -3.05 5.85
N GLY A 94 4.11 -2.93 4.59
CA GLY A 94 3.75 -4.04 3.74
C GLY A 94 4.84 -4.35 2.73
N THR A 95 4.84 -5.58 2.23
CA THR A 95 5.67 -6.01 1.11
C THR A 95 4.82 -6.91 0.24
N ALA A 96 4.80 -6.62 -1.06
CA ALA A 96 4.20 -7.44 -2.10
C ALA A 96 5.30 -7.91 -3.05
#